data_AF-A0AAW1GYX3-F1
#
_entry.id   AF-A0AAW1GYX3-F1
#
_cell.length_a   1.000
_cell.length_b   1.000
_cell.length_c   1.000
_cell.angle_alpha   90.00
_cell.angle_beta   90.00
_cell.angle_gamma   90.00
#
_symmetry.space_group_name_H-M   'P 1'
#
loop_
_entity.id
_entity.type
_entity.pdbx_description
1 polymer ?
#
loop_
_entity_poly.entity_id
_entity_poly.type
_entity_poly.pdbx_seq_one_letter_code
_entity_poly.pdbx_strand_id
1 'polypeptide(L)'
;MAFSFGVGSKVEVTFPGVWFLVAYYAGYLLFDFEDGEFYVEFDNLVEADGSSPLKEVVTANQMRPRPPFVNSSSFSIGDLVEVYVHDGWWVGRVTRMFPHSYYDVLLEVDGETVFIELSKMRLHQVWDDGRWVIVVD
;
A
#
# COMPACT_ATOMS: atom_id res chain seq x y z
N MET A 1 -3.19 20.48 -10.98
CA MET A 1 -3.86 19.83 -12.12
C MET A 1 -4.57 18.60 -11.55
N ALA A 2 -5.85 18.38 -11.87
CA ALA A 2 -6.55 17.19 -11.39
C ALA A 2 -6.03 15.97 -12.17
N PHE A 3 -5.43 15.02 -11.46
CA PHE A 3 -5.05 13.73 -12.03
C PHE A 3 -6.36 12.97 -12.32
N SER A 4 -6.60 12.56 -13.56
CA SER A 4 -7.73 11.68 -13.89
C SER A 4 -7.25 10.23 -13.91
N PHE A 5 -7.77 9.39 -13.02
CA PHE A 5 -7.61 7.95 -13.15
C PHE A 5 -8.54 7.47 -14.26
N GLY A 6 -7.99 6.81 -15.28
CA GLY A 6 -8.83 6.18 -16.31
C GLY A 6 -9.42 4.86 -15.79
N VAL A 7 -10.62 4.49 -16.22
CA VAL A 7 -11.17 3.15 -15.98
C VAL A 7 -10.16 2.08 -16.40
N GLY A 8 -9.98 1.06 -15.56
CA GLY A 8 -8.97 0.02 -15.69
C GLY A 8 -7.61 0.36 -15.07
N SER A 9 -7.42 1.58 -14.53
CA SER A 9 -6.17 1.97 -13.87
C SER A 9 -5.90 1.11 -12.64
N LYS A 10 -4.66 0.66 -12.49
CA LYS A 10 -4.15 0.00 -11.30
C LYS A 10 -3.91 1.03 -10.20
N VAL A 11 -4.61 0.87 -9.09
CA VAL A 11 -4.54 1.78 -7.94
C VAL A 11 -4.18 1.01 -6.68
N GLU A 12 -3.77 1.76 -5.66
CA GLU A 12 -3.82 1.31 -4.27
C GLU A 12 -4.72 2.25 -3.48
N VAL A 13 -5.55 1.68 -2.61
CA VAL A 13 -6.49 2.40 -1.76
C VAL A 13 -6.04 2.34 -0.31
N THR A 14 -6.21 3.46 0.37
CA THR A 14 -5.95 3.64 1.80
C THR A 14 -7.26 4.03 2.49
N PHE A 15 -7.58 3.35 3.59
CA PHE A 15 -8.72 3.72 4.44
C PHE A 15 -8.17 4.47 5.65
N PRO A 16 -8.36 5.79 5.74
CA PRO A 16 -7.79 6.56 6.83
C PRO A 16 -8.37 6.10 8.18
N GLY A 17 -7.51 5.48 8.99
CA GLY A 17 -7.71 5.37 10.43
C GLY A 17 -7.28 6.66 11.13
N VAL A 18 -7.59 6.76 12.43
CA VAL A 18 -7.05 7.85 13.26
C VAL A 18 -5.53 7.68 13.27
N TRP A 19 -4.80 8.76 12.94
CA TRP A 19 -3.32 8.79 12.80
C TRP A 19 -2.84 8.17 11.47
N PHE A 20 -1.73 8.70 10.91
CA PHE A 20 -1.21 8.53 9.54
C PHE A 20 -0.77 7.10 9.14
N LEU A 21 -1.44 6.10 9.67
CA LEU A 21 -1.03 4.72 9.71
C LEU A 21 -1.94 3.95 8.79
N VAL A 22 -1.48 3.67 7.57
CA VAL A 22 -2.36 3.08 6.59
C VAL A 22 -1.75 1.97 5.79
N ALA A 23 -2.51 0.88 5.71
CA ALA A 23 -2.33 -0.16 4.74
C ALA A 23 -2.78 0.33 3.36
N TYR A 24 -2.03 -0.04 2.33
CA TYR A 24 -2.42 0.19 0.94
C TYR A 24 -2.89 -1.12 0.32
N TYR A 25 -4.14 -1.15 -0.12
CA TYR A 25 -4.78 -2.32 -0.74
C TYR A 25 -4.82 -2.16 -2.25
N ALA A 26 -4.29 -3.14 -2.97
CA ALA A 26 -4.24 -3.10 -4.43
C ALA A 26 -5.62 -3.33 -5.05
N GLY A 27 -5.94 -2.58 -6.09
CA GLY A 27 -7.20 -2.72 -6.84
C GLY A 27 -7.16 -2.11 -8.24
N TYR A 28 -8.32 -2.08 -8.87
CA TYR A 28 -8.56 -1.51 -10.20
C TYR A 28 -9.73 -0.54 -10.18
N LEU A 29 -9.58 0.58 -10.87
CA LEU A 29 -10.67 1.53 -11.05
C LEU A 29 -11.71 0.97 -12.03
N LEU A 30 -12.95 0.78 -11.57
CA LEU A 30 -14.07 0.36 -12.42
C LEU A 30 -14.83 1.54 -13.01
N PHE A 31 -14.97 2.64 -12.26
CA PHE A 31 -15.76 3.79 -12.68
C PHE A 31 -15.30 5.10 -12.00
N ASP A 32 -15.30 6.20 -12.74
CA ASP A 32 -15.11 7.57 -12.25
C ASP A 32 -16.47 8.28 -12.31
N PHE A 33 -16.98 8.75 -11.17
CA PHE A 33 -18.28 9.40 -11.07
C PHE A 33 -18.27 10.87 -11.48
N GLU A 34 -17.11 11.43 -11.83
CA GLU A 34 -16.90 12.84 -12.21
C GLU A 34 -17.22 13.87 -11.11
N ASP A 35 -17.53 13.42 -9.89
CA ASP A 35 -17.77 14.23 -8.68
C ASP A 35 -16.65 14.11 -7.63
N GLY A 36 -15.59 13.36 -7.95
CA GLY A 36 -14.47 13.09 -7.06
C GLY A 36 -14.55 11.74 -6.33
N GLU A 37 -15.58 10.95 -6.61
CA GLU A 37 -15.72 9.57 -6.16
C GLU A 37 -15.37 8.56 -7.26
N PHE A 38 -14.87 7.41 -6.82
CA PHE A 38 -14.31 6.38 -7.69
C PHE A 38 -14.75 5.00 -7.20
N TYR A 39 -15.21 4.15 -8.10
CA TYR A 39 -15.59 2.78 -7.79
C TYR A 39 -14.43 1.83 -8.06
N VAL A 40 -13.91 1.18 -7.02
CA VAL A 40 -12.72 0.33 -7.10
C VAL A 40 -13.06 -1.12 -6.76
N GLU A 41 -12.52 -2.06 -7.53
CA GLU A 41 -12.50 -3.49 -7.19
C GLU A 41 -11.12 -3.87 -6.65
N PHE A 42 -11.07 -4.58 -5.53
CA PHE A 42 -9.82 -4.98 -4.87
C PHE A 42 -9.26 -6.30 -5.43
N ASP A 43 -7.93 -6.42 -5.48
CA ASP A 43 -7.25 -7.60 -6.00
C ASP A 43 -7.48 -8.84 -5.13
N ASN A 44 -7.36 -8.67 -3.80
CA ASN A 44 -7.29 -9.78 -2.85
C ASN A 44 -8.29 -9.66 -1.68
N LEU A 45 -9.03 -8.54 -1.59
CA LEU A 45 -10.10 -8.40 -0.62
C LEU A 45 -11.40 -8.96 -1.17
N VAL A 46 -12.19 -9.59 -0.31
CA VAL A 46 -13.48 -10.21 -0.65
C VAL A 46 -14.59 -9.63 0.21
N GLU A 47 -15.81 -9.68 -0.31
CA GLU A 47 -17.03 -9.38 0.46
C GLU A 47 -17.14 -10.27 1.70
N ALA A 48 -17.92 -9.86 2.70
CA ALA A 48 -18.07 -10.59 3.97
C ALA A 48 -18.58 -12.04 3.80
N ASP A 49 -19.31 -12.32 2.73
CA ASP A 49 -19.79 -13.67 2.38
C ASP A 49 -18.78 -14.49 1.55
N GLY A 50 -17.64 -13.88 1.18
CA GLY A 50 -16.59 -14.50 0.37
C GLY A 50 -16.99 -14.78 -1.08
N SER A 51 -18.13 -14.26 -1.55
CA SER A 51 -18.70 -14.62 -2.85
C SER A 51 -18.01 -13.95 -4.05
N SER A 52 -17.43 -12.77 -3.82
CA SER A 52 -16.85 -11.95 -4.88
C SER A 52 -15.76 -11.00 -4.34
N PRO A 53 -14.91 -10.45 -5.23
CA PRO A 53 -13.98 -9.40 -4.85
C PRO A 53 -14.73 -8.19 -4.28
N LEU A 54 -14.20 -7.66 -3.18
CA LEU A 54 -14.71 -6.45 -2.53
C LEU A 54 -14.70 -5.29 -3.53
N LYS A 55 -15.79 -4.51 -3.53
CA LYS A 55 -15.86 -3.27 -4.29
C LYS A 55 -16.33 -2.12 -3.41
N GLU A 56 -15.66 -0.99 -3.49
CA GLU A 56 -15.96 0.17 -2.66
C GLU A 56 -15.96 1.47 -3.47
N VAL A 57 -16.74 2.44 -2.99
CA VAL A 57 -16.66 3.83 -3.45
C VAL A 57 -15.67 4.56 -2.57
N VAL A 58 -14.67 5.19 -3.20
CA VAL A 58 -13.57 5.88 -2.51
C VAL A 58 -13.33 7.25 -3.13
N THR A 59 -12.69 8.14 -2.38
CA THR A 59 -12.35 9.49 -2.85
C THR A 59 -10.93 9.55 -3.40
N ALA A 60 -10.62 10.60 -4.17
CA ALA A 60 -9.25 10.83 -4.68
C ALA A 60 -8.17 10.80 -3.59
N ASN A 61 -8.47 11.30 -2.38
CA ASN A 61 -7.51 11.34 -1.26
C ASN A 61 -7.23 9.97 -0.65
N GLN A 62 -8.10 8.99 -0.91
CA GLN A 62 -7.95 7.61 -0.47
C GLN A 62 -7.21 6.75 -1.50
N MET A 63 -6.80 7.33 -2.63
CA MET A 63 -6.21 6.59 -3.73
C MET A 63 -4.86 7.14 -4.15
N ARG A 64 -4.00 6.22 -4.58
CA ARG A 64 -2.79 6.50 -5.33
C ARG A 64 -2.69 5.53 -6.50
N PRO A 65 -1.92 5.84 -7.57
CA PRO A 65 -1.54 4.82 -8.54
C PRO A 65 -0.84 3.64 -7.83
N ARG A 66 -0.62 2.51 -8.50
CA ARG A 66 0.34 1.53 -7.96
C ARG A 66 1.77 2.10 -8.06
N PRO A 67 2.59 1.97 -6.99
CA PRO A 67 3.97 2.43 -7.05
C PRO A 67 4.76 1.65 -8.08
N PRO A 68 5.74 2.28 -8.75
CA PRO A 68 6.66 1.57 -9.61
C PRO A 68 7.46 0.58 -8.78
N PHE A 69 7.75 -0.59 -9.36
CA PHE A 69 8.62 -1.54 -8.69
C PHE A 69 10.04 -0.99 -8.62
N VAL A 70 10.55 -0.79 -7.41
CA VAL A 70 11.95 -0.44 -7.15
C VAL A 70 12.65 -1.68 -6.59
N ASN A 71 13.56 -2.25 -7.39
CA ASN A 71 14.31 -3.42 -6.97
C ASN A 71 15.23 -3.07 -5.79
N SER A 72 15.06 -3.77 -4.67
CA SER A 72 15.91 -3.66 -3.48
C SER A 72 16.48 -5.04 -3.16
N SER A 73 17.80 -5.18 -3.20
CA SER A 73 18.46 -6.47 -2.94
C SER A 73 18.53 -6.82 -1.45
N SER A 74 18.37 -5.83 -0.57
CA SER A 74 18.41 -5.95 0.89
C SER A 74 17.90 -4.67 1.53
N PHE A 75 17.49 -4.76 2.79
CA PHE A 75 17.21 -3.61 3.65
C PHE A 75 18.16 -3.56 4.84
N SER A 76 18.31 -2.40 5.45
CA SER A 76 19.11 -2.15 6.65
C SER A 76 18.22 -1.85 7.85
N ILE A 77 18.74 -2.09 9.05
CA ILE A 77 18.07 -1.66 10.29
C ILE A 77 17.85 -0.14 10.24
N GLY A 78 16.62 0.29 10.49
CA GLY A 78 16.19 1.69 10.43
C GLY A 78 15.46 2.05 9.14
N ASP A 79 15.62 1.27 8.07
CA ASP A 79 14.95 1.54 6.78
C ASP A 79 13.43 1.56 6.95
N LEU A 80 12.80 2.59 6.40
CA LEU A 80 11.36 2.72 6.28
C LEU A 80 10.88 1.95 5.04
N VAL A 81 10.03 0.96 5.27
CA VAL A 81 9.58 0.00 4.26
C VAL A 81 8.06 -0.14 4.28
N GLU A 82 7.53 -0.72 3.22
CA GLU A 82 6.19 -1.28 3.20
C GLU A 82 6.28 -2.80 3.13
N VAL A 83 5.49 -3.49 3.95
CA VAL A 83 5.47 -4.96 4.05
C VAL A 83 4.09 -5.52 3.70
N TYR A 84 4.06 -6.61 2.94
CA TYR A 84 2.82 -7.22 2.47
C TYR A 84 2.26 -8.22 3.48
N VAL A 85 1.23 -7.82 4.22
CA VAL A 85 0.57 -8.59 5.28
C VAL A 85 -0.94 -8.31 5.23
N HIS A 86 -1.79 -9.30 5.53
CA HIS A 86 -3.25 -9.16 5.49
C HIS A 86 -3.77 -8.51 4.20
N ASP A 87 -3.23 -8.94 3.06
CA ASP A 87 -3.59 -8.50 1.72
C ASP A 87 -3.37 -7.01 1.41
N GLY A 88 -2.63 -6.32 2.26
CA GLY A 88 -2.25 -4.91 2.10
C GLY A 88 -0.76 -4.67 2.32
N TRP A 89 -0.30 -3.49 1.90
CA TRP A 89 1.05 -3.00 2.13
C TRP A 89 1.07 -2.07 3.34
N TRP A 90 1.74 -2.49 4.41
CA TRP A 90 1.79 -1.78 5.69
C TRP A 90 3.12 -1.09 5.89
N VAL A 91 3.10 0.19 6.30
CA VAL A 91 4.32 0.94 6.60
C VAL A 91 4.94 0.45 7.91
N GLY A 92 6.25 0.23 7.90
CA GLY A 92 7.01 -0.20 9.07
C GLY A 92 8.50 0.09 8.94
N ARG A 93 9.24 -0.14 10.03
CA ARG A 93 10.70 0.01 10.08
C ARG A 93 11.39 -1.29 10.35
N VAL A 94 12.46 -1.55 9.61
CA VAL A 94 13.31 -2.71 9.86
C VAL A 94 14.00 -2.55 11.21
N THR A 95 13.82 -3.51 12.11
CA THR A 95 14.43 -3.50 13.44
C THR A 95 15.49 -4.58 13.61
N ARG A 96 15.39 -5.69 12.87
CA ARG A 96 16.40 -6.74 12.83
C ARG A 96 16.51 -7.36 11.45
N MET A 97 17.69 -7.90 11.18
CA MET A 97 18.02 -8.63 9.97
C MET A 97 18.45 -10.06 10.33
N PHE A 98 18.06 -11.02 9.50
CA PHE A 98 18.39 -12.44 9.67
C PHE A 98 19.01 -13.03 8.40
N PRO A 99 19.70 -14.17 8.50
CA PRO A 99 20.16 -14.92 7.33
C PRO A 99 19.01 -15.27 6.37
N HIS A 100 19.33 -15.53 5.09
CA HIS A 100 18.37 -15.89 4.05
C HIS A 100 17.31 -14.81 3.75
N SER A 101 17.64 -13.54 3.97
CA SER A 101 16.81 -12.38 3.60
C SER A 101 15.48 -12.29 4.34
N TYR A 102 15.51 -12.57 5.65
CA TYR A 102 14.39 -12.36 6.57
C TYR A 102 14.66 -11.17 7.51
N TYR A 103 13.59 -10.53 7.97
CA TYR A 103 13.64 -9.29 8.75
C TYR A 103 12.56 -9.29 9.83
N ASP A 104 12.86 -8.65 10.96
CA ASP A 104 11.82 -8.15 11.87
C ASP A 104 11.50 -6.71 11.45
N VAL A 105 10.22 -6.41 11.21
CA VAL A 105 9.73 -5.07 10.86
C VAL A 105 8.71 -4.64 11.90
N LEU A 106 8.96 -3.50 12.55
CA LEU A 106 8.03 -2.85 13.48
C LEU A 106 7.04 -2.02 12.66
N LEU A 107 5.76 -2.41 12.66
CA LEU A 107 4.71 -1.68 11.97
C LEU A 107 4.45 -0.36 12.69
N GLU A 108 4.33 0.72 11.91
CA GLU A 108 4.07 2.06 12.48
C GLU A 108 2.64 2.15 13.06
N VAL A 109 1.70 1.32 12.59
CA VAL A 109 0.28 1.40 12.94
C VAL A 109 -0.03 1.14 14.42
N ASP A 110 0.59 0.13 14.99
CA ASP A 110 0.29 -0.35 16.33
C ASP A 110 1.54 -0.81 17.10
N GLY A 111 2.71 -0.73 16.47
CA GLY A 111 3.96 -1.23 17.03
C GLY A 111 4.04 -2.76 17.07
N GLU A 112 3.19 -3.49 16.35
CA GLU A 112 3.38 -4.92 16.14
C GLU A 112 4.67 -5.17 15.34
N THR A 113 5.40 -6.23 15.69
CA THR A 113 6.56 -6.67 14.91
C THR A 113 6.20 -7.87 14.06
N VAL A 114 6.42 -7.78 12.75
CA VAL A 114 6.22 -8.87 11.80
C VAL A 114 7.56 -9.45 11.35
N PHE A 115 7.63 -10.79 11.30
CA PHE A 115 8.75 -11.51 10.72
C PHE A 115 8.46 -11.81 9.25
N ILE A 116 9.27 -11.28 8.34
CA ILE A 116 8.94 -11.26 6.90
C ILE A 116 10.16 -11.45 6.00
N GLU A 117 9.95 -12.08 4.84
CA GLU A 117 10.96 -12.26 3.81
C GLU A 117 11.05 -11.06 2.87
N LEU A 118 12.23 -10.84 2.27
CA LEU A 118 12.51 -9.74 1.34
C LEU A 118 11.49 -9.63 0.19
N SER A 119 10.99 -10.76 -0.32
CA SER A 119 10.05 -10.77 -1.46
C SER A 119 8.70 -10.13 -1.17
N LYS A 120 8.36 -9.97 0.12
CA LYS A 120 7.14 -9.33 0.62
C LYS A 120 7.40 -7.93 1.18
N MET A 121 8.53 -7.34 0.85
CA MET A 121 8.93 -6.01 1.28
C MET A 121 9.17 -5.11 0.06
N ARG A 122 8.94 -3.81 0.23
CA ARG A 122 9.33 -2.78 -0.74
C ARG A 122 9.71 -1.49 -0.03
N LEU A 123 10.43 -0.61 -0.72
CA LEU A 123 10.71 0.72 -0.19
C LEU A 123 9.39 1.47 0.05
N HIS A 124 9.31 2.21 1.15
CA HIS A 124 8.18 3.10 1.36
C HIS A 124 8.24 4.25 0.35
N GLN A 125 7.14 4.43 -0.38
CA GLN A 125 7.00 5.50 -1.36
C GLN A 125 5.71 6.27 -1.10
N VAL A 126 5.78 7.59 -1.23
CA VAL A 126 4.61 8.46 -1.17
C VAL A 126 4.29 8.99 -2.56
N TRP A 127 2.99 9.16 -2.81
CA TRP A 127 2.50 9.82 -4.00
C TRP A 127 2.25 11.30 -3.66
N ASP A 128 3.10 12.17 -4.18
CA ASP A 128 3.08 13.60 -3.89
C ASP A 128 3.15 14.40 -5.20
N ASP A 129 2.22 15.35 -5.37
CA ASP A 129 2.10 16.22 -6.55
C ASP A 129 2.31 15.50 -7.90
N GLY A 130 1.66 14.34 -8.06
CA GLY A 130 1.68 13.60 -9.32
C GLY A 130 2.96 12.79 -9.59
N ARG A 131 3.81 12.57 -8.58
CA ARG A 131 5.04 11.78 -8.69
C ARG A 131 5.25 10.87 -7.48
N TRP A 132 5.98 9.78 -7.71
CA TRP A 132 6.46 8.91 -6.65
C TRP A 132 7.74 9.45 -6.03
N VAL A 133 7.75 9.55 -4.71
CA VAL A 133 8.92 9.93 -3.93
C VAL A 133 9.26 8.79 -2.97
N ILE A 134 10.51 8.34 -2.99
CA ILE A 134 11.02 7.41 -1.99
C ILE A 134 11.25 8.21 -0.72
N VAL A 135 10.67 7.77 0.39
CA VAL A 135 10.92 8.38 1.69
C VAL A 135 12.16 7.73 2.26
N VAL A 136 13.23 8.52 2.38
CA VAL A 136 14.43 8.15 3.12
C VAL A 136 14.41 8.97 4.41
N ASP A 137 14.60 8.29 5.52
CA ASP A 137 14.63 8.90 6.85
C ASP A 137 16.04 9.34 7.25
#